data_AF-A0A4Y2MDB4-F1
#
_entry.id   AF-A0A4Y2MDB4-F1
#
_cell.length_a   1.000
_cell.length_b   1.000
_cell.length_c   1.000
_cell.angle_alpha   90.00
_cell.angle_beta   90.00
_cell.angle_gamma   90.00
#
_symmetry.space_group_name_H-M   'P 1'
#
loop_
_entity.id
_entity.type
_entity.pdbx_description
1 polymer ?
#
loop_
_entity_poly.entity_id
_entity_poly.type
_entity_poly.pdbx_seq_one_letter_code
_entity_poly.pdbx_strand_id
1 'polypeptide(L)'
;MSGCFNGMLSVIKETNPATLYVHCSSHSLNLDLMHSSNIPSIRNYLGIVKSVIKPLKKSAKRMDIFREKVKEHLPKVKLYNLKPMCETRWVENHEALIRFAESYIAIFETFEELELDSDSNVSSTTSQLSKSMTGSSFIISLVTASHLFTYTLTSRKNLQDPKCDLSDALDLVDSIVKRLIQLIKE
;
A
#
# COMPACT_ATOMS: atom_id res chain seq x y z
N MET A 1 -3.69 -19.44 -8.96
CA MET A 1 -4.77 -20.08 -9.75
C MET A 1 -4.30 -21.24 -10.63
N SER A 2 -3.00 -21.57 -10.61
CA SER A 2 -2.37 -22.64 -11.40
C SER A 2 -2.19 -23.97 -10.66
N GLY A 3 -2.84 -24.17 -9.51
CA GLY A 3 -2.70 -25.41 -8.74
C GLY A 3 -3.14 -26.63 -9.56
N CYS A 4 -2.29 -27.65 -9.66
CA CYS A 4 -2.58 -28.83 -10.47
C CYS A 4 -3.65 -29.75 -9.87
N PHE A 5 -3.89 -29.67 -8.55
CA PHE A 5 -4.85 -30.54 -7.85
C PHE A 5 -6.20 -29.87 -7.60
N ASN A 6 -6.21 -28.59 -7.20
CA ASN A 6 -7.42 -27.84 -6.81
C ASN A 6 -7.44 -26.40 -7.37
N GLY A 7 -6.73 -26.15 -8.47
CA GLY A 7 -6.71 -24.83 -9.10
C GLY A 7 -7.94 -24.60 -9.98
N MET A 8 -8.34 -23.35 -10.18
CA MET A 8 -9.42 -23.01 -11.11
C MET A 8 -9.20 -23.62 -12.50
N LEU A 9 -7.94 -23.68 -12.97
CA LEU A 9 -7.60 -24.35 -14.22
C LEU A 9 -7.91 -25.86 -14.22
N SER A 10 -7.61 -26.59 -13.14
CA SER A 10 -7.85 -28.04 -13.11
C SER A 10 -9.35 -28.34 -13.21
N VAL A 11 -10.17 -27.57 -12.49
CA VAL A 11 -11.64 -27.67 -12.56
C VAL A 11 -12.17 -27.35 -13.96
N ILE A 12 -11.68 -26.30 -14.63
CA ILE A 12 -12.14 -25.96 -15.98
C ILE A 12 -11.71 -27.04 -17.00
N LYS A 13 -10.51 -27.62 -16.83
CA LYS A 13 -10.01 -28.69 -17.69
C LYS A 13 -10.81 -29.99 -17.60
N GLU A 14 -11.49 -30.25 -16.47
CA GLU A 14 -12.43 -31.39 -16.36
C GLU A 14 -13.60 -31.24 -17.33
N THR A 15 -14.06 -30.01 -17.59
CA THR A 15 -15.17 -29.73 -18.52
C THR A 15 -14.68 -29.53 -19.95
N ASN A 16 -13.54 -28.87 -20.13
CA ASN A 16 -12.93 -28.62 -21.44
C ASN A 16 -11.41 -28.83 -21.40
N PRO A 17 -10.92 -30.03 -21.80
CA PRO A 17 -9.50 -30.36 -21.79
C PRO A 17 -8.62 -29.46 -22.66
N ALA A 18 -9.18 -28.84 -23.70
CA ALA A 18 -8.47 -27.94 -24.61
C ALA A 18 -8.22 -26.54 -24.03
N THR A 19 -8.72 -26.25 -22.83
CA THR A 19 -8.57 -24.91 -22.21
C THR A 19 -7.12 -24.54 -21.98
N LEU A 20 -6.72 -23.39 -22.52
CA LEU A 20 -5.42 -22.78 -22.28
C LEU A 20 -5.40 -22.04 -20.95
N TYR A 21 -4.27 -22.14 -20.24
CA TYR A 21 -4.03 -21.35 -19.05
C TYR A 21 -3.27 -20.08 -19.42
N VAL A 22 -3.82 -18.93 -19.04
CA VAL A 22 -3.17 -17.63 -19.20
C VAL A 22 -3.00 -17.01 -17.81
N HIS A 23 -1.80 -16.51 -17.52
CA HIS A 23 -1.55 -15.80 -16.28
C HIS A 23 -2.26 -14.44 -16.28
N CYS A 24 -2.85 -14.07 -15.14
CA CYS A 24 -3.45 -12.74 -14.97
C CYS A 24 -2.35 -11.69 -14.85
N SER A 25 -2.30 -10.73 -15.78
CA SER A 25 -1.31 -9.65 -15.78
C SER A 25 -1.33 -8.82 -14.49
N SER A 26 -2.52 -8.55 -13.94
CA SER A 26 -2.64 -7.87 -12.64
C SER A 26 -2.07 -8.69 -11.48
N HIS A 27 -2.11 -10.02 -11.56
CA HIS A 27 -1.52 -10.88 -10.54
C HIS A 27 0.01 -10.92 -10.66
N SER A 28 0.53 -11.03 -11.88
CA SER A 28 1.98 -10.97 -12.15
C SER A 28 2.57 -9.66 -11.64
N LEU A 29 1.96 -8.51 -11.98
CA LEU A 29 2.40 -7.21 -11.48
C LEU A 29 2.41 -7.14 -9.94
N ASN A 30 1.41 -7.72 -9.28
CA ASN A 30 1.38 -7.74 -7.82
C ASN A 30 2.55 -8.57 -7.23
N LEU A 31 2.91 -9.70 -7.85
CA LEU A 31 4.05 -10.50 -7.43
C LEU A 31 5.37 -9.75 -7.61
N ASP A 32 5.55 -9.07 -8.75
CA ASP A 32 6.76 -8.30 -9.05
C ASP A 32 6.94 -7.16 -8.05
N LEU A 33 5.88 -6.37 -7.81
CA LEU A 33 5.94 -5.28 -6.86
C LEU A 33 6.19 -5.77 -5.42
N MET A 34 5.62 -6.91 -5.03
CA MET A 34 5.91 -7.55 -3.74
C MET A 34 7.38 -7.95 -3.63
N HIS A 35 7.93 -8.55 -4.69
CA HIS A 35 9.33 -8.93 -4.75
C HIS A 35 10.25 -7.70 -4.63
N SER A 36 10.00 -6.66 -5.41
CA SER A 36 10.78 -5.41 -5.38
C SER A 36 10.70 -4.68 -4.03
N SER A 37 9.63 -4.88 -3.26
CA SER A 37 9.45 -4.24 -1.95
C SER A 37 10.22 -4.93 -0.82
N ASN A 38 10.93 -6.02 -1.09
CA ASN A 38 11.79 -6.69 -0.12
C ASN A 38 13.12 -5.95 0.15
N ILE A 39 13.39 -4.84 -0.54
CA ILE A 39 14.50 -3.95 -0.22
C ILE A 39 14.39 -3.52 1.25
N PRO A 40 15.44 -3.65 2.09
CA PRO A 40 15.33 -3.45 3.54
C PRO A 40 14.69 -2.13 3.95
N SER A 41 15.07 -1.00 3.34
CA SER A 41 14.52 0.32 3.67
C SER A 41 13.01 0.39 3.42
N ILE A 42 12.56 -0.11 2.25
CA ILE A 42 11.14 -0.17 1.90
C ILE A 42 10.40 -1.13 2.82
N ARG A 43 10.90 -2.37 2.99
CA ARG A 43 10.30 -3.36 3.88
C ARG A 43 10.14 -2.83 5.32
N ASN A 44 11.16 -2.17 5.85
CA ASN A 44 11.12 -1.59 7.20
C ASN A 44 10.12 -0.44 7.29
N TYR A 45 10.11 0.46 6.30
CA TYR A 45 9.12 1.54 6.16
C TYR A 45 7.69 0.98 6.22
N LEU A 46 7.39 -0.06 5.44
CA LEU A 46 6.08 -0.69 5.40
C LEU A 46 5.71 -1.34 6.74
N GLY A 47 6.69 -1.95 7.41
CA GLY A 47 6.52 -2.48 8.77
C GLY A 47 6.16 -1.40 9.78
N ILE A 48 6.79 -0.22 9.69
CA ILE A 48 6.49 0.94 10.53
C ILE A 48 5.07 1.45 10.24
N VAL A 49 4.70 1.66 8.97
CA VAL A 49 3.34 2.10 8.58
C VAL A 49 2.28 1.16 9.15
N LYS A 50 2.46 -0.15 9.00
CA LYS A 50 1.55 -1.16 9.57
C LYS A 50 1.45 -1.05 11.09
N SER A 51 2.59 -0.83 11.76
CA SER A 51 2.68 -0.69 13.21
C SER A 51 2.06 0.61 13.73
N VAL A 52 2.03 1.66 12.92
CA VAL A 52 1.36 2.94 13.23
C VAL A 52 -0.15 2.85 13.05
N ILE A 53 -0.63 2.21 11.98
CA ILE A 53 -2.06 2.07 11.70
C ILE A 53 -2.76 1.21 12.75
N LYS A 54 -2.12 0.12 13.20
CA LYS A 54 -2.69 -0.86 14.13
C LYS A 54 -3.22 -0.27 15.46
N PRO A 55 -2.44 0.50 16.25
CA PRO A 55 -2.90 1.05 17.53
C PRO A 55 -4.02 2.07 17.38
N LEU A 56 -4.02 2.88 16.30
CA LEU A 56 -5.13 3.79 16.01
C LEU A 56 -6.43 3.03 15.76
N LYS A 57 -6.38 1.96 14.95
CA LYS A 57 -7.57 1.15 14.63
C LYS A 57 -8.05 0.26 15.78
N LYS A 58 -7.23 0.02 16.80
CA LYS A 58 -7.58 -0.80 17.97
C LYS A 58 -8.53 -0.07 18.94
N SER A 59 -8.64 1.26 18.87
CA SER A 59 -9.46 2.05 19.79
C SER A 59 -10.28 3.10 19.03
N ALA A 60 -11.60 3.09 19.25
CA ALA A 60 -12.49 4.10 18.68
C ALA A 60 -12.08 5.51 19.11
N LYS A 61 -11.75 5.70 20.39
CA LYS A 61 -11.27 6.98 20.94
C LYS A 61 -10.04 7.51 20.20
N ARG A 62 -9.03 6.66 19.96
CA ARG A 62 -7.81 7.07 19.24
C ARG A 62 -8.07 7.41 17.78
N MET A 63 -8.99 6.68 17.17
CA MET A 63 -9.43 6.98 15.81
C MET A 63 -10.23 8.29 15.75
N ASP A 64 -11.01 8.64 16.77
CA ASP A 64 -11.70 9.93 16.83
C ASP A 64 -10.73 11.10 16.90
N ILE A 65 -9.70 11.04 17.75
CA ILE A 65 -8.61 12.03 17.79
C ILE A 65 -7.97 12.18 16.40
N PHE A 66 -7.63 11.06 15.76
CA PHE A 66 -7.10 11.08 14.40
C PHE A 66 -8.05 11.75 13.40
N ARG A 67 -9.36 11.46 13.47
CA ARG A 67 -10.35 12.07 12.58
C ARG A 67 -10.45 13.58 12.77
N GLU A 68 -10.32 14.06 14.00
CA GLU A 68 -10.27 15.49 14.31
C GLU A 68 -9.04 16.14 13.67
N LYS A 69 -7.85 15.55 13.87
CA LYS A 69 -6.61 16.02 13.22
C LYS A 69 -6.68 15.99 11.70
N VAL A 70 -7.30 14.97 11.11
CA VAL A 70 -7.54 14.93 9.66
C VAL A 70 -8.46 16.07 9.21
N LYS A 71 -9.51 16.41 9.96
CA LYS A 71 -10.40 17.53 9.60
C LYS A 71 -9.67 18.87 9.65
N GLU A 72 -8.76 19.04 10.61
CA GLU A 72 -7.93 20.25 10.76
C GLU A 72 -6.98 20.42 9.56
N HIS A 73 -6.23 19.37 9.19
CA HIS A 73 -5.20 19.44 8.15
C HIS A 73 -5.71 19.17 6.72
N LEU A 74 -6.82 18.43 6.59
CA LEU A 74 -7.37 17.98 5.31
C LEU A 74 -8.89 18.26 5.21
N PRO A 75 -9.34 19.52 5.33
CA PRO A 75 -10.77 19.86 5.46
C PRO A 75 -11.62 19.50 4.24
N LYS A 76 -11.00 19.30 3.07
CA LYS A 76 -11.69 18.94 1.81
C LYS A 76 -11.83 17.42 1.62
N VAL A 77 -11.16 16.62 2.46
CA VAL A 77 -11.15 15.15 2.29
C VAL A 77 -12.33 14.54 3.04
N LYS A 78 -13.18 13.80 2.32
CA LYS A 78 -14.35 13.12 2.91
C LYS A 78 -14.01 11.79 3.61
N LEU A 79 -12.80 11.28 3.41
CA LEU A 79 -12.34 10.02 4.00
C LEU A 79 -11.48 10.27 5.22
N TYR A 80 -12.01 10.00 6.41
CA TYR A 80 -11.32 10.27 7.68
C TYR A 80 -10.62 9.05 8.30
N ASN A 81 -10.62 7.89 7.62
CA ASN A 81 -10.11 6.64 8.18
C ASN A 81 -8.90 6.11 7.41
N LEU A 82 -7.96 5.51 8.14
CA LEU A 82 -6.84 4.76 7.57
C LEU A 82 -7.31 3.38 7.08
N LYS A 83 -6.85 2.98 5.89
CA LYS A 83 -7.06 1.62 5.38
C LYS A 83 -6.10 0.65 6.05
N PRO A 84 -6.55 -0.57 6.38
CA PRO A 84 -5.64 -1.60 6.89
C PRO A 84 -4.70 -2.04 5.76
N MET A 85 -3.50 -2.48 6.12
CA MET A 85 -2.58 -3.12 5.17
C MET A 85 -2.78 -4.64 5.15
N CYS A 86 -2.75 -5.24 3.97
CA CYS A 86 -2.81 -6.67 3.68
C CYS A 86 -1.47 -7.18 3.14
N GLU A 87 -0.83 -8.14 3.82
CA GLU A 87 0.52 -8.61 3.44
C GLU A 87 0.63 -9.19 2.02
N THR A 88 -0.44 -9.79 1.50
CA THR A 88 -0.42 -10.52 0.23
C THR A 88 -0.94 -9.70 -0.96
N ARG A 89 -1.51 -8.51 -0.72
CA ARG A 89 -2.20 -7.71 -1.74
C ARG A 89 -1.63 -6.30 -1.79
N TRP A 90 -0.57 -6.17 -2.55
CA TRP A 90 0.15 -4.93 -2.74
C TRP A 90 -0.70 -3.84 -3.38
N VAL A 91 -1.57 -4.25 -4.30
CA VAL A 91 -2.59 -3.39 -4.90
C VAL A 91 -3.50 -2.73 -3.85
N GLU A 92 -3.88 -3.43 -2.78
CA GLU A 92 -4.73 -2.86 -1.72
C GLU A 92 -3.93 -1.97 -0.76
N ASN A 93 -2.66 -2.30 -0.52
CA ASN A 93 -1.77 -1.48 0.31
C ASN A 93 -1.45 -0.14 -0.31
N HIS A 94 -1.50 -0.06 -1.63
CA HIS A 94 -1.28 1.18 -2.36
C HIS A 94 -2.16 2.33 -1.87
N GLU A 95 -3.47 2.09 -1.74
CA GLU A 95 -4.41 3.10 -1.27
C GLU A 95 -4.18 3.42 0.22
N ALA A 96 -3.78 2.42 1.02
CA ALA A 96 -3.42 2.63 2.43
C ALA A 96 -2.17 3.52 2.57
N LEU A 97 -1.16 3.31 1.73
CA LEU A 97 0.11 4.03 1.76
C LEU A 97 -0.04 5.47 1.27
N ILE A 98 -0.81 5.70 0.20
CA ILE A 98 -1.18 7.06 -0.22
C ILE A 98 -1.93 7.78 0.91
N ARG A 99 -2.95 7.14 1.49
CA ARG A 99 -3.74 7.77 2.56
C ARG A 99 -2.89 8.07 3.80
N PHE A 100 -1.95 7.18 4.11
CA PHE A 100 -0.98 7.39 5.17
C PHE A 100 -0.11 8.62 4.88
N ALA A 101 0.45 8.73 3.67
CA ALA A 101 1.29 9.84 3.27
C ALA A 101 0.53 11.18 3.32
N GLU A 102 -0.68 11.23 2.77
CA GLU A 102 -1.55 12.41 2.81
C GLU A 102 -1.89 12.85 4.24
N SER A 103 -2.09 11.89 5.14
CA SER A 103 -2.46 12.14 6.53
C SER A 103 -1.27 12.23 7.47
N TYR A 104 -0.03 12.28 6.96
CA TYR A 104 1.18 12.10 7.78
C TYR A 104 1.22 13.07 8.97
N ILE A 105 0.92 14.35 8.74
CA ILE A 105 0.89 15.37 9.80
C ILE A 105 -0.19 15.05 10.85
N ALA A 106 -1.41 14.73 10.41
CA ALA A 106 -2.50 14.36 11.32
C ALA A 106 -2.17 13.10 12.14
N ILE A 107 -1.49 12.12 11.55
CA ILE A 107 -1.01 10.92 12.27
C ILE A 107 0.02 11.33 13.33
N PHE A 108 0.99 12.17 12.97
CA PHE A 108 2.04 12.59 13.87
C PHE A 108 1.47 13.33 15.09
N GLU A 109 0.61 14.33 14.88
CA GLU A 109 -0.03 15.07 15.98
C GLU A 109 -0.94 14.18 16.84
N THR A 110 -1.60 13.19 16.24
CA THR A 110 -2.36 12.19 17.01
C THR A 110 -1.42 11.41 17.93
N PHE A 111 -0.23 11.06 17.46
CA PHE A 111 0.75 10.33 18.27
C PHE A 111 1.32 11.20 19.38
N GLU A 112 1.58 12.50 19.13
CA GLU A 112 1.99 13.44 20.18
C GLU A 112 0.98 13.51 21.33
N GLU A 113 -0.32 13.51 21.03
CA GLU A 113 -1.35 13.45 22.08
C GLU A 113 -1.35 12.10 22.82
N LEU A 114 -1.20 10.99 22.10
CA LEU A 114 -1.17 9.65 22.68
C LEU A 114 0.10 9.35 23.49
N GLU A 115 1.20 10.08 23.25
CA GLU A 115 2.40 10.03 24.09
C GLU A 115 2.14 10.52 25.53
N LEU A 116 1.06 11.28 25.74
CA LEU A 116 0.62 11.74 27.06
C LEU A 116 -0.47 10.82 27.68
N ASP A 117 -0.79 9.70 27.03
CA ASP A 117 -1.82 8.77 27.54
C ASP A 117 -1.39 8.15 28.89
N SER A 118 -2.34 8.08 29.81
CA SER A 118 -2.19 7.46 31.12
C SER A 118 -1.76 5.98 31.07
N ASP A 119 -2.10 5.26 30.00
CA ASP A 119 -1.63 3.90 29.78
C ASP A 119 -0.18 3.92 29.29
N SER A 120 0.74 3.48 30.15
CA SER A 120 2.18 3.46 29.87
C SER A 120 2.57 2.64 28.64
N ASN A 121 1.80 1.62 28.27
CA ASN A 121 2.05 0.84 27.06
C ASN A 121 1.73 1.66 25.81
N VAL A 122 0.68 2.49 25.88
CA VAL A 122 0.25 3.34 24.76
C VAL A 122 1.26 4.43 24.55
N SER A 123 1.55 5.20 25.60
CA SER A 123 2.50 6.32 25.54
C SER A 123 3.90 5.89 25.12
N SER A 124 4.42 4.78 25.66
CA SER A 124 5.74 4.27 25.26
C SER A 124 5.76 3.75 23.82
N THR A 125 4.72 3.04 23.38
CA THR A 125 4.63 2.53 22.00
C THR A 125 4.51 3.66 20.99
N THR A 126 3.67 4.67 21.27
CA THR A 126 3.52 5.82 20.37
C THR A 126 4.82 6.61 20.30
N SER A 127 5.49 6.88 21.41
CA SER A 127 6.78 7.59 21.40
C SER A 127 7.86 6.88 20.58
N GLN A 128 7.95 5.54 20.67
CA GLN A 128 8.88 4.76 19.84
C GLN A 128 8.54 4.83 18.35
N LEU A 129 7.25 4.77 18.01
CA LEU A 129 6.78 4.85 16.64
C LEU A 129 6.95 6.26 16.05
N SER A 130 6.71 7.33 16.82
CA SER A 130 6.96 8.72 16.43
C SER A 130 8.41 8.94 16.04
N LYS A 131 9.36 8.43 16.85
CA LYS A 131 10.80 8.46 16.54
C LYS A 131 11.14 7.68 15.27
N SER A 132 10.48 6.55 15.07
CA SER A 132 10.67 5.74 13.85
C SER A 132 10.15 6.46 12.61
N MET A 133 9.03 7.18 12.73
CA MET A 133 8.41 7.96 11.65
C MET A 133 9.20 9.22 11.26
N THR A 134 9.99 9.78 12.17
CA THR A 134 10.83 10.97 11.90
C THR A 134 12.24 10.61 11.45
N GLY A 135 12.61 9.33 11.50
CA GLY A 135 13.89 8.86 10.99
C GLY A 135 14.05 9.11 9.48
N SER A 136 15.22 9.58 9.06
CA SER A 136 15.49 9.92 7.65
C SER A 136 15.24 8.76 6.69
N SER A 137 15.62 7.53 7.07
CA SER A 137 15.36 6.33 6.28
C SER A 137 13.86 6.09 6.04
N PHE A 138 13.03 6.35 7.04
CA PHE A 138 11.57 6.26 6.92
C PHE A 138 11.04 7.34 5.98
N ILE A 139 11.44 8.60 6.16
CA ILE A 139 10.98 9.73 5.35
C ILE A 139 11.36 9.54 3.88
N ILE A 140 12.62 9.19 3.60
CA ILE A 140 13.09 8.93 2.23
C ILE A 140 12.28 7.78 1.62
N SER A 141 12.08 6.69 2.36
CA SER A 141 11.29 5.55 1.88
C SER A 141 9.82 5.91 1.63
N LEU A 142 9.19 6.70 2.51
CA LEU A 142 7.82 7.18 2.36
C LEU A 142 7.67 8.01 1.08
N VAL A 143 8.55 9.00 0.87
CA VAL A 143 8.49 9.88 -0.31
C VAL A 143 8.75 9.09 -1.58
N THR A 144 9.78 8.25 -1.57
CA THR A 144 10.16 7.41 -2.72
C THR A 144 9.04 6.45 -3.10
N ALA A 145 8.51 5.72 -2.11
CA ALA A 145 7.43 4.77 -2.32
C ALA A 145 6.18 5.49 -2.83
N SER A 146 5.79 6.63 -2.23
CA SER A 146 4.62 7.41 -2.68
C SER A 146 4.73 7.86 -4.14
N HIS A 147 5.93 8.27 -4.58
CA HIS A 147 6.19 8.65 -5.97
C HIS A 147 6.13 7.45 -6.93
N LEU A 148 6.75 6.32 -6.57
CA LEU A 148 6.70 5.10 -7.39
C LEU A 148 5.28 4.53 -7.48
N PHE A 149 4.54 4.62 -6.39
CA PHE A 149 3.16 4.17 -6.27
C PHE A 149 2.25 4.88 -7.27
N THR A 150 2.34 6.20 -7.42
CA THR A 150 1.51 6.91 -8.42
C THR A 150 1.54 6.31 -9.84
N TYR A 151 2.66 5.71 -10.27
CA TYR A 151 2.74 5.04 -11.58
C TYR A 151 2.12 3.64 -11.60
N THR A 152 2.22 2.90 -10.51
CA THR A 152 1.70 1.51 -10.43
C THR A 152 0.17 1.48 -10.25
N LEU A 153 -0.43 2.51 -9.65
CA LEU A 153 -1.88 2.60 -9.47
C LEU A 153 -2.67 2.71 -10.78
N THR A 154 -2.25 3.62 -11.65
CA THR A 154 -2.87 3.85 -12.97
C THR A 154 -2.86 2.55 -13.77
N SER A 155 -1.74 1.86 -13.70
CA SER A 155 -1.47 0.62 -14.40
C SER A 155 -2.38 -0.51 -13.94
N ARG A 156 -2.57 -0.64 -12.63
CA ARG A 156 -3.52 -1.59 -12.05
C ARG A 156 -4.95 -1.36 -12.52
N LYS A 157 -5.41 -0.10 -12.59
CA LYS A 157 -6.78 0.20 -13.04
C LYS A 157 -6.97 -0.23 -14.49
N ASN A 158 -5.99 0.04 -15.34
CA ASN A 158 -6.06 -0.29 -16.75
C ASN A 158 -5.97 -1.81 -16.98
N LEU A 159 -5.09 -2.53 -16.28
CA LEU A 159 -4.96 -4.00 -16.39
C LEU A 159 -6.18 -4.78 -15.85
N GLN A 160 -7.07 -4.11 -15.12
CA GLN A 160 -8.31 -4.70 -14.60
C GLN A 160 -9.54 -4.22 -15.39
N ASP A 161 -9.37 -3.33 -16.38
CA ASP A 161 -10.46 -2.87 -17.23
C ASP A 161 -10.86 -4.01 -18.19
N PRO A 162 -12.15 -4.40 -18.26
CA PRO A 162 -12.62 -5.41 -19.21
C PRO A 162 -12.34 -5.08 -20.69
N LYS A 163 -12.07 -3.80 -21.00
CA LYS A 163 -11.72 -3.34 -22.35
C LYS A 163 -10.23 -3.44 -22.67
N CYS A 164 -9.39 -3.70 -21.67
CA CYS A 164 -7.94 -3.81 -21.85
C CYS A 164 -7.61 -5.18 -22.45
N ASP A 165 -7.13 -5.19 -23.67
CA ASP A 165 -6.65 -6.41 -24.31
C ASP A 165 -5.16 -6.68 -24.00
N LEU A 166 -4.60 -7.75 -24.58
CA LEU A 166 -3.22 -8.12 -24.34
C LEU A 166 -2.22 -7.09 -24.92
N SER A 167 -2.55 -6.46 -26.05
CA SER A 167 -1.70 -5.44 -26.67
C SER A 167 -1.68 -4.19 -25.79
N ASP A 168 -2.85 -3.74 -25.32
CA ASP A 168 -2.98 -2.62 -24.40
C ASP A 168 -2.16 -2.86 -23.12
N ALA A 169 -2.23 -4.08 -22.59
CA ALA A 169 -1.48 -4.47 -21.39
C ALA A 169 0.04 -4.40 -21.61
N LEU A 170 0.54 -4.82 -22.78
CA LEU A 170 1.96 -4.75 -23.13
C LEU A 170 2.43 -3.30 -23.27
N ASP A 171 1.68 -2.48 -24.02
CA ASP A 171 2.01 -1.07 -24.23
C ASP A 171 2.05 -0.30 -22.90
N LEU A 172 1.12 -0.60 -22.01
CA LEU A 172 1.06 -0.03 -20.67
C LEU A 172 2.29 -0.43 -19.84
N VAL A 173 2.67 -1.70 -19.83
CA VAL A 173 3.88 -2.18 -19.12
C VAL A 173 5.13 -1.49 -19.66
N ASP A 174 5.28 -1.43 -20.98
CA ASP A 174 6.43 -0.76 -21.62
C ASP A 174 6.50 0.73 -21.29
N SER A 175 5.35 1.41 -21.27
CA SER A 175 5.28 2.83 -20.89
C SER A 175 5.73 3.04 -19.45
N ILE A 176 5.32 2.18 -18.51
CA ILE A 176 5.71 2.28 -17.09
C ILE A 176 7.20 2.03 -16.94
N VAL A 177 7.73 0.97 -17.57
CA VAL A 177 9.15 0.63 -17.50
C VAL A 177 9.99 1.79 -18.03
N LYS A 178 9.63 2.36 -19.18
CA LYS A 178 10.30 3.55 -19.73
C LYS A 178 10.28 4.71 -18.75
N ARG A 179 9.12 4.99 -18.13
CA ARG A 179 8.97 6.07 -17.14
C ARG A 179 9.83 5.85 -15.91
N LEU A 180 9.85 4.63 -15.37
CA LEU A 180 10.66 4.27 -14.20
C LEU A 180 12.15 4.38 -14.50
N ILE A 181 12.61 3.97 -15.69
CA ILE A 181 14.00 4.11 -16.11
C ILE A 181 14.39 5.59 -16.23
N GLN A 182 13.50 6.44 -16.74
CA GLN A 182 13.76 7.87 -16.83
C GLN A 182 13.98 8.51 -15.45
N LEU A 183 13.18 8.13 -14.45
CA LEU A 183 13.31 8.63 -13.07
C LEU A 183 14.64 8.27 -12.39
N ILE A 184 15.34 7.22 -12.86
CA ILE A 184 16.66 6.84 -12.34
C ILE A 184 17.77 7.69 -12.95
N LYS A 185 17.51 8.33 -14.10
CA LYS A 185 18.49 9.12 -14.85
C LYS A 185 18.43 10.63 -14.56
N GLU A 186 17.37 11.08 -13.90
CA GLU A 186 17.18 12.45 -13.41
C GLU A 186 17.72 12.60 -11.98
#